data_AF-A0A812PAN5-F1
#
_entry.id   AF-A0A812PAN5-F1
#
_cell.length_a   1.000
_cell.length_b   1.000
_cell.length_c   1.000
_cell.angle_alpha   90.00
_cell.angle_beta   90.00
_cell.angle_gamma   90.00
#
_symmetry.space_group_name_H-M   'P 1'
#
loop_
_entity.id
_entity.type
_entity.pdbx_description
1 polymer ?
#
loop_
_entity_poly.entity_id
_entity_poly.type
_entity_poly.pdbx_seq_one_letter_code
_entity_poly.pdbx_strand_id
1 'polypeptide(L)'
;MMIHPNPEQYELRPGPRLFAATRRNTDAEWEWGCGMFIELAFLQDQGSYVGQTVDLRPSLHQFAEVVATWAEKETYNSEFKLKLKAVKRTRLPEYALKARSAKRRVSILSVCRVQVPLLRPEIAAGDQRPVAREAAGANQASAAPMRSDGPPLLDEAWLKVLSFFSAVDLCRVGEAHAKLKSLASDEDTWKSLCQHRWHGKQWMKPGELFRNGDYSGLRLSVAECKSLLQRRGFQIPHVTEKSDLLCALHETNPHVPGARRGMAMIPSKWKRCYVYAEVDSRRQHITEEEVAHFRWQLVYHGRPSSMGLRHFQKNGVFVSPHFGETRWSLLHGGTWFMMQGIDPLKVSRNLDNWGWVIGAETSTEYHSAEVEQHT
;
A
#
# COMPACT_ATOMS: atom_id res chain seq x y z
N MET A 1 1.49 21.22 4.72
CA MET A 1 1.20 20.60 6.03
C MET A 1 0.73 19.17 5.77
N MET A 2 1.51 18.15 6.11
CA MET A 2 1.06 16.75 5.99
C MET A 2 0.51 16.30 7.34
N ILE A 3 -0.81 16.07 7.40
CA ILE A 3 -1.47 15.47 8.56
C ILE A 3 -1.61 13.98 8.24
N HIS A 4 -0.97 13.11 9.02
CA HIS A 4 -1.01 11.67 8.80
C HIS A 4 -1.80 11.01 9.94
N PRO A 5 -3.07 10.63 9.73
CA PRO A 5 -3.81 9.89 10.74
C PRO A 5 -3.27 8.47 10.82
N ASN A 6 -2.64 8.08 11.93
CA ASN A 6 -2.37 6.68 12.25
C ASN A 6 -2.99 6.34 13.61
N PRO A 7 -4.14 5.64 13.65
CA PRO A 7 -4.89 5.31 14.86
C PRO A 7 -4.03 4.72 15.99
N GLU A 8 -3.08 3.85 15.65
CA GLU A 8 -2.21 3.16 16.62
C GLU A 8 -1.16 4.09 17.27
N GLN A 9 -0.94 5.29 16.73
CA GLN A 9 0.04 6.26 17.25
C GLN A 9 -0.54 7.17 18.33
N TYR A 10 -1.83 7.03 18.63
CA TYR A 10 -2.55 7.95 19.48
C TYR A 10 -2.73 7.47 20.91
N GLU A 11 -2.62 6.18 21.21
CA GLU A 11 -2.82 5.73 22.60
C GLU A 11 -1.70 6.24 23.51
N LEU A 12 -2.05 7.15 24.43
CA LEU A 12 -1.13 7.61 25.49
C LEU A 12 -0.86 6.51 26.54
N ARG A 13 -1.55 5.38 26.46
CA ARG A 13 -1.47 4.30 27.43
C ARG A 13 -0.07 3.74 27.58
N PRO A 14 0.37 3.46 28.81
CA PRO A 14 1.50 2.59 29.03
C PRO A 14 1.10 1.18 28.56
N GLY A 15 1.69 0.72 27.44
CA GLY A 15 1.50 -0.65 26.97
C GLY A 15 1.82 -1.66 28.10
N PRO A 16 1.17 -2.84 28.09
CA PRO A 16 1.31 -3.79 29.16
C PRO A 16 2.76 -4.29 29.27
N ARG A 17 3.43 -3.87 30.36
CA ARG A 17 4.50 -4.59 31.09
C ARG A 17 5.98 -4.49 30.70
N LEU A 18 6.45 -3.61 29.82
CA LEU A 18 7.92 -3.55 29.54
C LEU A 18 8.64 -2.20 29.68
N PHE A 19 7.95 -1.08 29.92
CA PHE A 19 8.60 0.24 30.01
C PHE A 19 8.03 1.16 31.11
N ALA A 20 7.75 0.63 32.30
CA ALA A 20 7.14 1.38 33.39
C ALA A 20 8.10 2.30 34.19
N ALA A 21 9.41 2.21 34.00
CA ALA A 21 10.37 2.78 34.96
C ALA A 21 10.80 4.25 34.72
N THR A 22 10.39 4.91 33.63
CA THR A 22 10.95 6.26 33.29
C THR A 22 9.96 7.33 32.83
N ARG A 23 8.63 7.09 32.91
CA ARG A 23 7.66 8.17 32.65
C ARG A 23 7.42 8.99 33.92
N ARG A 24 8.04 10.17 34.00
CA ARG A 24 7.62 11.23 34.94
C ARG A 24 6.21 11.72 34.55
N ASN A 25 5.20 11.08 35.14
CA ASN A 25 3.85 11.51 35.55
C ASN A 25 3.07 12.68 34.89
N THR A 26 3.49 13.31 33.78
CA THR A 26 2.76 14.48 33.23
C THR A 26 1.50 14.14 32.46
N ASP A 27 1.34 12.88 32.06
CA ASP A 27 0.24 12.45 31.18
C ASP A 27 -0.71 11.47 31.88
N ALA A 28 -0.57 11.28 33.21
CA ALA A 28 -1.43 10.40 34.01
C ALA A 28 -2.91 10.86 34.01
N GLU A 29 -3.16 12.14 33.74
CA GLU A 29 -4.51 12.71 33.63
C GLU A 29 -5.26 12.30 32.34
N TRP A 30 -4.62 11.59 31.41
CA TRP A 30 -5.12 11.30 30.06
C TRP A 30 -5.16 9.79 29.77
N GLU A 31 -5.79 9.01 30.65
CA GLU A 31 -5.84 7.54 30.57
C GLU A 31 -6.41 7.00 29.24
N TRP A 32 -7.29 7.78 28.61
CA TRP A 32 -7.97 7.48 27.34
C TRP A 32 -7.66 8.52 26.25
N GLY A 33 -6.62 9.34 26.47
CA GLY A 33 -6.29 10.43 25.57
C GLY A 33 -5.60 9.99 24.28
N CYS A 34 -5.89 10.70 23.19
CA CYS A 34 -5.18 10.62 21.92
C CYS A 34 -4.21 11.81 21.74
N GLY A 35 -2.98 11.57 21.27
CA GLY A 35 -1.97 12.62 21.08
C GLY A 35 -1.43 12.73 19.65
N MET A 36 -1.57 13.89 19.00
CA MET A 36 -1.00 14.15 17.67
C MET A 36 0.21 15.09 17.76
N PHE A 37 1.25 14.84 16.95
CA PHE A 37 2.38 15.73 16.80
C PHE A 37 2.32 16.45 15.44
N ILE A 38 2.47 17.77 15.45
CA ILE A 38 2.58 18.59 14.25
C ILE A 38 4.00 19.14 14.19
N GLU A 39 4.77 18.78 13.16
CA GLU A 39 6.11 19.32 12.93
C GLU A 39 5.99 20.75 12.39
N LEU A 40 6.67 21.70 13.04
CA LEU A 40 6.76 23.09 12.59
C LEU A 40 8.15 23.32 12.02
N ALA A 41 8.21 23.82 10.78
CA ALA A 41 9.43 24.23 10.12
C ALA A 41 9.37 25.73 9.83
N PHE A 42 10.39 26.46 10.27
CA PHE A 42 10.55 27.88 10.00
C PHE A 42 11.69 28.04 9.01
N LEU A 43 11.37 28.42 7.79
CA LEU A 43 12.33 28.47 6.69
C LEU A 43 12.79 29.92 6.47
N GLN A 44 14.08 30.12 6.23
CA GLN A 44 14.68 31.45 6.08
C GLN A 44 14.22 32.16 4.80
N ASP A 45 13.97 31.39 3.73
CA ASP A 45 13.37 31.85 2.47
C ASP A 45 11.93 32.33 2.64
N GLN A 46 11.25 31.92 3.72
CA GLN A 46 9.92 32.40 4.12
C GLN A 46 9.99 33.53 5.16
N GLY A 47 11.16 34.18 5.31
CA GLY A 47 11.33 35.34 6.18
C GLY A 47 11.41 35.01 7.67
N SER A 48 11.73 33.77 8.04
CA SER A 48 12.02 33.38 9.42
C SER A 48 13.52 33.50 9.74
N TYR A 49 13.88 34.30 10.73
CA TYR A 49 15.28 34.55 11.09
C TYR A 49 15.65 33.95 12.46
N VAL A 50 16.94 33.62 12.64
CA VAL A 50 17.46 33.16 13.93
C VAL A 50 17.26 34.26 14.98
N GLY A 51 16.62 33.91 16.10
CA GLY A 51 16.29 34.86 17.18
C GLY A 51 14.90 35.50 17.05
N GLN A 52 14.22 35.34 15.91
CA GLN A 52 12.83 35.75 15.76
C GLN A 52 11.92 34.84 16.58
N THR A 53 10.97 35.45 17.32
CA THR A 53 9.93 34.71 18.02
C THR A 53 8.66 34.70 17.17
N VAL A 54 8.18 33.51 16.82
CA VAL A 54 6.91 33.35 16.11
C VAL A 54 5.81 33.07 17.13
N ASP A 55 4.79 33.93 17.16
CA ASP A 55 3.65 33.76 18.05
C ASP A 55 2.60 32.82 17.43
N LEU A 56 2.49 31.62 17.99
CA LEU A 56 1.52 30.61 17.55
C LEU A 56 0.18 30.72 18.28
N ARG A 57 0.05 31.59 19.30
CA ARG A 57 -1.16 31.69 20.13
C ARG A 57 -2.43 31.97 19.31
N PRO A 58 -2.44 32.90 18.32
CA PRO A 58 -3.65 33.17 17.53
C PRO A 58 -4.12 31.93 16.75
N SER A 59 -3.21 31.22 16.10
CA SER A 59 -3.55 30.01 15.32
C SER A 59 -4.01 28.87 16.21
N LEU A 60 -3.39 28.69 17.38
CA LEU A 60 -3.81 27.68 18.35
C LEU A 60 -5.18 28.00 18.96
N HIS A 61 -5.48 29.28 19.20
CA HIS A 61 -6.78 29.74 19.67
C HIS A 61 -7.87 29.46 18.63
N GLN A 62 -7.63 29.86 17.37
CA GLN A 62 -8.56 29.62 16.28
C GLN A 62 -8.86 28.12 16.09
N PHE A 63 -7.83 27.27 16.19
CA PHE A 63 -8.01 25.82 16.14
C PHE A 63 -8.88 25.31 17.29
N ALA A 64 -8.65 25.80 18.51
CA ALA A 64 -9.46 25.43 19.67
C ALA A 64 -10.91 25.90 19.54
N GLU A 65 -11.16 27.07 18.96
CA GLU A 65 -12.51 27.56 18.66
C GLU A 65 -13.23 26.69 17.65
N VAL A 66 -12.56 26.28 16.56
CA VAL A 66 -13.16 25.35 15.58
C VAL A 66 -13.57 24.04 16.26
N VAL A 67 -12.71 23.46 17.09
CA VAL A 67 -13.07 22.26 17.88
C VAL A 67 -14.23 22.56 18.85
N ALA A 68 -14.31 23.78 19.38
CA ALA A 68 -15.40 24.20 20.24
C ALA A 68 -16.75 24.34 19.52
N THR A 69 -16.77 24.55 18.19
CA THR A 69 -17.99 24.60 17.39
C THR A 69 -18.60 23.23 17.06
N TRP A 70 -18.00 22.13 17.54
CA TRP A 70 -18.55 20.79 17.33
C TRP A 70 -19.93 20.66 18.00
N ALA A 71 -20.96 20.36 17.19
CA ALA A 71 -22.37 20.43 17.59
C ALA A 71 -22.74 19.58 18.82
N GLU A 72 -22.00 18.50 19.08
CA GLU A 72 -22.27 17.59 20.21
C GLU A 72 -21.41 17.90 21.44
N LYS A 73 -20.56 18.94 21.39
CA LYS A 73 -19.62 19.23 22.47
C LYS A 73 -20.31 19.43 23.82
N GLU A 74 -21.48 20.09 23.83
CA GLU A 74 -22.22 20.33 25.07
C GLU A 74 -22.63 19.04 25.78
N THR A 75 -22.98 18.00 25.01
CA THR A 75 -23.30 16.65 25.49
C THR A 75 -22.11 15.98 26.18
N TYR A 76 -20.88 16.30 25.76
CA TYR A 76 -19.64 15.65 26.21
C TYR A 76 -18.67 16.61 26.94
N ASN A 77 -19.15 17.75 27.43
CA ASN A 77 -18.30 18.80 28.00
C ASN A 77 -17.44 18.34 29.20
N SER A 78 -17.87 17.29 29.93
CA SER A 78 -17.09 16.67 31.01
C SER A 78 -16.17 15.54 30.56
N GLU A 79 -16.37 15.01 29.36
CA GLU A 79 -15.70 13.79 28.87
C GLU A 79 -14.52 14.09 27.95
N PHE A 80 -14.55 15.24 27.27
CA PHE A 80 -13.49 15.65 26.35
C PHE A 80 -12.67 16.81 26.92
N LYS A 81 -11.34 16.66 26.86
CA LYS A 81 -10.39 17.74 27.13
C LYS A 81 -9.49 17.90 25.90
N LEU A 82 -9.12 19.13 25.56
CA LEU A 82 -8.11 19.43 24.53
C LEU A 82 -6.94 20.17 25.16
N LYS A 83 -5.72 19.70 24.90
CA LYS A 83 -4.49 20.35 25.37
C LYS A 83 -3.51 20.51 24.21
N LEU A 84 -3.23 21.76 23.86
CA LEU A 84 -2.22 22.12 22.87
C LEU A 84 -0.93 22.49 23.60
N LYS A 85 0.19 21.85 23.22
CA LYS A 85 1.48 22.07 23.87
C LYS A 85 2.58 22.18 22.82
N ALA A 86 3.35 23.27 22.87
CA ALA A 86 4.60 23.37 22.14
C ALA A 86 5.68 22.52 22.84
N VAL A 87 6.30 21.60 22.11
CA VAL A 87 7.32 20.69 22.64
C VAL A 87 8.57 20.80 21.79
N LYS A 88 9.72 21.08 22.42
CA LYS A 88 11.02 21.05 21.75
C LYS A 88 11.34 19.61 21.32
N ARG A 89 12.01 19.44 20.18
CA ARG A 89 12.40 18.11 19.65
C ARG A 89 13.13 17.23 20.67
N THR A 90 14.00 17.81 21.49
CA THR A 90 14.74 17.11 22.56
C THR A 90 13.86 16.59 23.70
N ARG A 91 12.61 17.08 23.78
CA ARG A 91 11.61 16.66 24.77
C ARG A 91 10.51 15.80 24.16
N LEU A 92 10.61 15.45 22.87
CA LEU A 92 9.66 14.52 22.26
C LEU A 92 9.87 13.12 22.86
N PRO A 93 8.79 12.36 23.08
CA PRO A 93 8.90 10.98 23.52
C PRO A 93 9.73 10.13 22.55
N GLU A 94 10.44 9.14 23.07
CA GLU A 94 11.34 8.31 22.27
C GLU A 94 10.61 7.59 21.11
N TYR A 95 9.36 7.20 21.29
CA TYR A 95 8.55 6.58 20.23
C TYR A 95 8.29 7.53 19.05
N ALA A 96 8.11 8.83 19.30
CA ALA A 96 7.94 9.84 18.26
C ALA A 96 9.26 10.06 17.48
N LEU A 97 10.41 9.91 18.14
CA LEU A 97 11.73 10.01 17.52
C LEU A 97 12.09 8.75 16.71
N LYS A 98 11.73 7.55 17.21
CA LYS A 98 11.97 6.25 16.55
C LYS A 98 11.14 6.04 15.29
N ALA A 99 10.01 6.74 15.12
CA ALA A 99 9.17 6.61 13.93
C ALA A 99 9.92 6.94 12.61
N ARG A 100 10.90 7.86 12.64
CA ARG A 100 11.74 8.17 11.47
C ARG A 100 12.73 7.05 11.12
N SER A 101 13.33 6.40 12.11
CA SER A 101 14.24 5.26 11.89
C SER A 101 13.49 3.95 11.61
N ALA A 102 12.29 3.80 12.19
CA ALA A 102 11.37 2.72 11.86
C ALA A 102 10.83 2.86 10.43
N LYS A 103 10.54 4.05 9.88
CA LYS A 103 10.17 4.16 8.45
C LYS A 103 11.26 3.62 7.50
N ARG A 104 12.54 3.72 7.87
CA ARG A 104 13.65 3.06 7.12
C ARG A 104 13.75 1.54 7.33
N ARG A 105 13.23 0.98 8.43
CA ARG A 105 13.33 -0.47 8.76
C ARG A 105 12.02 -1.26 8.61
N VAL A 106 10.87 -0.64 8.86
CA VAL A 106 9.50 -1.18 8.77
C VAL A 106 9.05 -1.27 7.31
N SER A 107 9.53 -0.39 6.43
CA SER A 107 9.45 -0.56 4.96
C SER A 107 10.10 -1.87 4.49
N ILE A 108 11.00 -2.46 5.28
CA ILE A 108 11.79 -3.64 4.90
C ILE A 108 11.30 -4.90 5.63
N LEU A 109 10.65 -4.81 6.80
CA LEU A 109 10.41 -5.99 7.65
C LEU A 109 8.96 -6.24 8.10
N SER A 110 8.01 -5.29 8.01
CA SER A 110 6.68 -5.47 8.64
C SER A 110 5.58 -6.03 7.75
N VAL A 111 5.78 -6.13 6.43
CA VAL A 111 4.83 -6.83 5.54
C VAL A 111 5.27 -8.29 5.29
N CYS A 112 6.42 -8.71 5.83
CA CYS A 112 7.02 -10.02 5.62
C CYS A 112 6.39 -11.18 6.42
N ARG A 113 5.25 -10.96 7.10
CA ARG A 113 4.40 -12.05 7.60
C ARG A 113 2.92 -11.75 7.39
N VAL A 114 2.51 -11.40 6.17
CA VAL A 114 1.33 -12.11 5.66
C VAL A 114 1.84 -13.49 5.30
N GLN A 115 1.98 -14.37 6.31
CA GLN A 115 1.75 -15.78 6.01
C GLN A 115 0.32 -15.77 5.49
N VAL A 116 0.15 -15.79 4.17
CA VAL A 116 -1.07 -16.37 3.61
C VAL A 116 -1.15 -17.70 4.33
N PRO A 117 -2.13 -17.94 5.23
CA PRO A 117 -2.28 -19.25 5.82
C PRO A 117 -2.32 -20.18 4.63
N LEU A 118 -1.35 -21.10 4.55
CA LEU A 118 -1.39 -22.14 3.53
C LEU A 118 -2.74 -22.81 3.77
N LEU A 119 -3.74 -22.48 2.94
CA LEU A 119 -5.01 -23.17 2.93
C LEU A 119 -4.63 -24.62 2.70
N ARG A 120 -4.73 -25.44 3.76
CA ARG A 120 -4.60 -26.88 3.62
C ARG A 120 -5.61 -27.26 2.53
N PRO A 121 -5.19 -27.84 1.40
CA PRO A 121 -6.16 -28.37 0.46
C PRO A 121 -6.96 -29.43 1.22
N GLU A 122 -8.27 -29.22 1.36
CA GLU A 122 -9.18 -30.31 1.70
C GLU A 122 -9.11 -31.30 0.54
N ILE A 123 -8.28 -32.33 0.72
CA ILE A 123 -8.27 -33.49 -0.16
C ILE A 123 -9.56 -34.25 0.12
N ALA A 124 -10.50 -34.16 -0.81
CA ALA A 124 -11.66 -35.03 -0.85
C ALA A 124 -11.22 -36.47 -1.11
N ALA A 125 -11.49 -37.32 -0.11
CA ALA A 125 -11.81 -38.75 -0.15
C ALA A 125 -10.99 -39.71 -1.05
N GLY A 126 -10.36 -40.69 -0.40
CA GLY A 126 -10.17 -42.03 -0.96
C GLY A 126 -8.90 -42.74 -0.54
N ASP A 127 -8.82 -43.24 0.69
CA ASP A 127 -8.53 -44.67 0.97
C ASP A 127 -8.51 -44.92 2.49
N GLN A 128 -9.39 -45.80 2.97
CA GLN A 128 -9.41 -46.23 4.37
C GLN A 128 -8.47 -47.42 4.55
N ARG A 129 -7.42 -47.25 5.35
CA ARG A 129 -6.78 -48.37 6.07
C ARG A 129 -6.76 -48.07 7.56
N PRO A 130 -7.20 -49.00 8.42
CA PRO A 130 -7.16 -48.80 9.86
C PRO A 130 -5.75 -49.09 10.36
N VAL A 131 -5.09 -48.08 10.93
CA VAL A 131 -3.92 -48.30 11.80
C VAL A 131 -4.34 -47.90 13.20
N ALA A 132 -4.47 -48.91 14.06
CA ALA A 132 -4.65 -48.73 15.49
C ALA A 132 -3.45 -47.97 16.06
N ARG A 133 -3.70 -46.85 16.72
CA ARG A 133 -2.68 -46.13 17.48
C ARG A 133 -3.23 -45.76 18.84
N GLU A 134 -2.51 -46.25 19.85
CA GLU A 134 -2.76 -46.09 21.28
C GLU A 134 -2.84 -44.63 21.70
N ALA A 135 -3.72 -44.42 22.68
CA ALA A 135 -4.05 -43.15 23.29
C ALA A 135 -2.93 -42.67 24.22
N ALA A 136 -2.38 -41.48 23.93
CA ALA A 136 -1.71 -40.65 24.91
C ALA A 136 -2.54 -39.38 25.12
N GLY A 137 -3.16 -39.28 26.29
CA GLY A 137 -4.05 -38.19 26.67
C GLY A 137 -3.31 -36.86 26.78
N ALA A 138 -3.57 -35.96 25.84
CA ALA A 138 -3.27 -34.54 25.97
C ALA A 138 -4.58 -33.80 26.28
N ASN A 139 -4.66 -33.22 27.47
CA ASN A 139 -5.72 -32.31 27.92
C ASN A 139 -5.85 -31.14 26.94
N GLN A 140 -6.71 -31.27 25.93
CA GLN A 140 -7.24 -30.14 25.20
C GLN A 140 -8.28 -29.47 26.07
N ALA A 141 -7.88 -28.37 26.71
CA ALA A 141 -8.82 -27.43 27.32
C ALA A 141 -9.71 -26.88 26.19
N SER A 142 -10.85 -27.52 25.98
CA SER A 142 -11.90 -27.05 25.08
C SER A 142 -12.38 -25.70 25.59
N ALA A 143 -11.87 -24.62 25.01
CA ALA A 143 -12.37 -23.28 25.26
C ALA A 143 -13.85 -23.25 24.91
N ALA A 144 -14.70 -23.21 25.95
CA ALA A 144 -16.14 -23.14 25.77
C ALA A 144 -16.47 -21.92 24.91
N PRO A 145 -17.30 -22.05 23.85
CA PRO A 145 -17.67 -20.92 23.02
C PRO A 145 -18.35 -19.86 23.89
N MET A 146 -17.74 -18.68 24.01
CA MET A 146 -18.38 -17.54 24.67
C MET A 146 -19.70 -17.25 23.94
N ARG A 147 -20.81 -17.54 24.60
CA ARG A 147 -22.14 -17.15 24.13
C ARG A 147 -22.23 -15.63 24.25
N SER A 148 -22.27 -14.96 23.11
CA SER A 148 -22.61 -13.55 23.02
C SER A 148 -24.14 -13.47 23.06
N ASP A 149 -24.70 -13.00 24.18
CA ASP A 149 -26.16 -12.83 24.36
C ASP A 149 -26.70 -11.55 23.69
N GLY A 150 -25.92 -10.90 22.83
CA GLY A 150 -26.34 -9.71 22.10
C GLY A 150 -27.07 -10.06 20.79
N PRO A 151 -28.00 -9.21 20.31
CA PRO A 151 -28.59 -9.39 18.99
C PRO A 151 -27.47 -9.38 17.93
N PRO A 152 -27.51 -10.28 16.95
CA PRO A 152 -26.48 -10.32 15.92
C PRO A 152 -26.49 -9.00 15.15
N LEU A 153 -25.35 -8.31 15.14
CA LEU A 153 -25.15 -7.13 14.30
C LEU A 153 -25.41 -7.49 12.83
N LEU A 154 -26.13 -6.59 12.14
CA LEU A 154 -26.41 -6.68 10.71
C LEU A 154 -25.11 -6.67 9.90
N ASP A 155 -25.12 -7.34 8.75
CA ASP A 155 -23.92 -7.49 7.91
C ASP A 155 -23.45 -6.13 7.37
N GLU A 156 -24.38 -5.22 7.10
CA GLU A 156 -24.09 -3.85 6.65
C GLU A 156 -23.32 -3.06 7.71
N ALA A 157 -23.66 -3.24 8.99
CA ALA A 157 -22.94 -2.59 10.09
C ALA A 157 -21.51 -3.13 10.20
N TRP A 158 -21.33 -4.45 10.06
CA TRP A 158 -20.01 -5.05 10.02
C TRP A 158 -19.19 -4.60 8.82
N LEU A 159 -19.76 -4.56 7.62
CA LEU A 159 -19.07 -4.06 6.43
C LEU A 159 -18.64 -2.61 6.59
N LYS A 160 -19.47 -1.77 7.23
CA LYS A 160 -19.09 -0.41 7.56
C LYS A 160 -17.90 -0.35 8.52
N VAL A 161 -17.89 -1.17 9.58
CA VAL A 161 -16.74 -1.27 10.50
C VAL A 161 -15.48 -1.76 9.76
N LEU A 162 -15.59 -2.82 8.97
CA LEU A 162 -14.50 -3.41 8.20
C LEU A 162 -13.95 -2.46 7.13
N SER A 163 -14.77 -1.52 6.62
CA SER A 163 -14.30 -0.51 5.67
C SER A 163 -13.23 0.43 6.24
N PHE A 164 -13.10 0.54 7.57
CA PHE A 164 -12.06 1.32 8.24
C PHE A 164 -10.76 0.53 8.43
N PHE A 165 -10.74 -0.77 8.14
CA PHE A 165 -9.62 -1.65 8.46
C PHE A 165 -8.58 -1.64 7.33
N SER A 166 -7.31 -1.79 7.71
CA SER A 166 -6.25 -1.99 6.72
C SER A 166 -6.35 -3.38 6.07
N ALA A 167 -5.65 -3.60 4.96
CA ALA A 167 -5.57 -4.91 4.32
C ALA A 167 -5.11 -6.01 5.29
N VAL A 168 -4.19 -5.67 6.20
CA VAL A 168 -3.63 -6.60 7.20
C VAL A 168 -4.69 -6.93 8.24
N ASP A 169 -5.43 -5.94 8.71
CA ASP A 169 -6.46 -6.13 9.75
C ASP A 169 -7.65 -6.91 9.20
N LEU A 170 -8.07 -6.65 7.96
CA LEU A 170 -9.08 -7.47 7.27
C LEU A 170 -8.67 -8.94 7.20
N CYS A 171 -7.39 -9.22 6.92
CA CYS A 171 -6.90 -10.60 6.90
C CYS A 171 -6.95 -11.24 8.29
N ARG A 172 -6.48 -10.54 9.33
CA ARG A 172 -6.51 -11.04 10.73
C ARG A 172 -7.93 -11.30 11.22
N VAL A 173 -8.85 -10.39 10.94
CA VAL A 173 -10.26 -10.51 11.36
C VAL A 173 -10.94 -11.68 10.65
N GLY A 174 -10.58 -11.92 9.39
CA GLY A 174 -11.05 -13.09 8.66
C GLY A 174 -10.54 -14.44 9.20
N GLU A 175 -9.50 -14.45 10.03
CA GLU A 175 -9.02 -15.67 10.69
C GLU A 175 -9.80 -15.98 11.98
N ALA A 176 -10.45 -14.98 12.57
CA ALA A 176 -11.13 -15.13 13.86
C ALA A 176 -12.46 -15.88 13.76
N HIS A 177 -13.23 -15.68 12.68
CA HIS A 177 -14.57 -16.25 12.53
C HIS A 177 -14.98 -16.43 11.06
N ALA A 178 -15.69 -17.52 10.73
CA ALA A 178 -16.08 -17.82 9.35
C ALA A 178 -16.98 -16.74 8.71
N LYS A 179 -17.93 -16.17 9.48
CA LYS A 179 -18.75 -15.03 9.02
C LYS A 179 -17.88 -13.81 8.71
N LEU A 180 -16.94 -13.48 9.61
CA LEU A 180 -16.02 -12.36 9.41
C LEU A 180 -15.06 -12.61 8.25
N LYS A 181 -14.69 -13.87 7.98
CA LYS A 181 -13.90 -14.25 6.79
C LYS A 181 -14.62 -13.89 5.48
N SER A 182 -15.93 -14.17 5.43
CA SER A 182 -16.77 -13.81 4.28
C SER A 182 -16.87 -12.29 4.13
N LEU A 183 -17.22 -11.59 5.21
CA LEU A 183 -17.38 -10.13 5.20
C LEU A 183 -16.05 -9.39 4.93
N ALA A 184 -14.93 -9.86 5.50
CA ALA A 184 -13.60 -9.30 5.26
C ALA A 184 -13.03 -9.69 3.88
N SER A 185 -13.74 -10.50 3.10
CA SER A 185 -13.42 -10.81 1.71
C SER A 185 -14.42 -10.19 0.73
N ASP A 186 -15.27 -9.28 1.20
CA ASP A 186 -16.21 -8.52 0.39
C ASP A 186 -15.52 -7.74 -0.74
N GLU A 187 -16.06 -7.83 -1.96
CA GLU A 187 -15.43 -7.27 -3.16
C GLU A 187 -15.41 -5.74 -3.14
N ASP A 188 -16.47 -5.10 -2.64
CA ASP A 188 -16.58 -3.65 -2.62
C ASP A 188 -15.65 -3.02 -1.57
N THR A 189 -15.51 -3.67 -0.42
CA THR A 189 -14.53 -3.29 0.60
C THR A 189 -13.10 -3.34 0.05
N TRP A 190 -12.71 -4.43 -0.62
CA TRP A 190 -11.38 -4.53 -1.23
C TRP A 190 -11.19 -3.60 -2.43
N LYS A 191 -12.23 -3.35 -3.22
CA LYS A 191 -12.19 -2.37 -4.32
C LYS A 191 -11.92 -0.96 -3.80
N SER A 192 -12.63 -0.54 -2.75
CA SER A 192 -12.43 0.76 -2.09
C SER A 192 -11.01 0.87 -1.54
N LEU A 193 -10.54 -0.17 -0.85
CA LEU A 193 -9.18 -0.22 -0.30
C LEU A 193 -8.11 -0.12 -1.41
N CYS A 194 -8.34 -0.79 -2.53
CA CYS A 194 -7.50 -0.69 -3.72
C CYS A 194 -7.47 0.75 -4.27
N GLN A 195 -8.63 1.37 -4.50
CA GLN A 195 -8.72 2.74 -5.01
C GLN A 195 -7.98 3.73 -4.12
N HIS A 196 -8.13 3.61 -2.80
CA HIS A 196 -7.41 4.44 -1.84
C HIS A 196 -5.89 4.17 -1.90
N ARG A 197 -5.49 2.90 -1.92
CA ARG A 197 -4.06 2.50 -1.93
C ARG A 197 -3.33 2.93 -3.21
N TRP A 198 -4.03 2.88 -4.33
CA TRP A 198 -3.45 3.18 -5.65
C TRP A 198 -3.52 4.65 -6.02
N HIS A 199 -4.07 5.50 -5.17
CA HIS A 199 -4.10 6.93 -5.41
C HIS A 199 -2.67 7.48 -5.62
N GLY A 200 -2.44 8.11 -6.78
CA GLY A 200 -1.13 8.62 -7.19
C GLY A 200 -0.10 7.55 -7.60
N LYS A 201 -0.49 6.28 -7.75
CA LYS A 201 0.39 5.22 -8.24
C LYS A 201 0.33 5.14 -9.76
N GLN A 202 1.49 5.14 -10.40
CA GLN A 202 1.62 4.94 -11.83
C GLN A 202 1.14 3.54 -12.20
N TRP A 203 0.54 3.46 -13.37
CA TRP A 203 -0.04 2.28 -13.99
C TRP A 203 -1.24 1.67 -13.28
N MET A 204 -1.82 2.40 -12.33
CA MET A 204 -2.98 1.96 -11.57
C MET A 204 -4.17 2.88 -11.87
N LYS A 205 -5.12 2.40 -12.67
CA LYS A 205 -6.37 3.12 -12.93
C LYS A 205 -7.38 2.82 -11.81
N PRO A 206 -7.93 3.84 -11.12
CA PRO A 206 -8.95 3.63 -10.09
C PRO A 206 -10.15 2.85 -10.65
N GLY A 207 -10.58 1.82 -9.93
CA GLY A 207 -11.74 1.01 -10.33
C GLY A 207 -11.46 -0.05 -11.40
N GLU A 208 -10.20 -0.23 -11.82
CA GLU A 208 -9.79 -1.34 -12.69
C GLU A 208 -8.96 -2.39 -11.94
N LEU A 209 -9.02 -3.65 -12.40
CA LEU A 209 -8.14 -4.72 -11.91
C LEU A 209 -6.69 -4.47 -12.32
N PHE A 210 -5.72 -4.99 -11.59
CA PHE A 210 -4.30 -4.85 -11.87
C PHE A 210 -3.92 -5.73 -13.06
N ARG A 211 -3.40 -5.13 -14.13
CA ARG A 211 -3.14 -5.84 -15.39
C ARG A 211 -2.24 -7.06 -15.25
N ASN A 212 -1.30 -7.04 -14.30
CA ASN A 212 -0.36 -8.14 -14.08
C ASN A 212 -0.87 -9.20 -13.10
N GLY A 213 -2.11 -9.12 -12.62
CA GLY A 213 -2.68 -10.14 -11.75
C GLY A 213 -3.14 -11.39 -12.51
N ASP A 214 -2.96 -12.56 -11.88
CA ASP A 214 -3.56 -13.81 -12.35
C ASP A 214 -4.99 -13.95 -11.82
N TYR A 215 -5.97 -13.76 -12.69
CA TYR A 215 -7.39 -13.89 -12.36
C TYR A 215 -8.01 -15.20 -12.84
N SER A 216 -7.18 -16.20 -13.18
CA SER A 216 -7.67 -17.53 -13.52
C SER A 216 -8.53 -18.11 -12.38
N GLY A 217 -9.60 -18.79 -12.76
CA GLY A 217 -10.58 -19.37 -11.82
C GLY A 217 -11.55 -18.36 -11.17
N LEU A 218 -11.45 -17.06 -11.45
CA LEU A 218 -12.39 -16.05 -10.96
C LEU A 218 -13.48 -15.72 -11.99
N ARG A 219 -14.63 -15.29 -11.47
CA ARG A 219 -15.73 -14.79 -12.30
C ARG A 219 -15.47 -13.33 -12.68
N LEU A 220 -14.97 -13.12 -13.89
CA LEU A 220 -14.82 -11.79 -14.49
C LEU A 220 -16.00 -11.46 -15.41
N SER A 221 -16.35 -10.18 -15.48
CA SER A 221 -17.24 -9.63 -16.50
C SER A 221 -16.53 -9.48 -17.85
N VAL A 222 -17.30 -9.40 -18.94
CA VAL A 222 -16.74 -9.18 -20.29
C VAL A 222 -15.93 -7.87 -20.36
N ALA A 223 -16.41 -6.82 -19.70
CA ALA A 223 -15.73 -5.53 -19.64
C ALA A 223 -14.37 -5.63 -18.92
N GLU A 224 -14.31 -6.36 -17.79
CA GLU A 224 -13.06 -6.61 -17.06
C GLU A 224 -12.06 -7.41 -17.91
N CYS A 225 -12.53 -8.44 -18.62
CA CYS A 225 -11.65 -9.21 -19.50
C CYS A 225 -11.06 -8.36 -20.63
N LYS A 226 -11.91 -7.58 -21.32
CA LYS A 226 -11.47 -6.69 -22.40
C LYS A 226 -10.48 -5.63 -21.88
N SER A 227 -10.77 -5.01 -20.73
CA SER A 227 -9.88 -4.02 -20.11
C SER A 227 -8.52 -4.62 -19.73
N LEU A 228 -8.48 -5.83 -19.17
CA LEU A 228 -7.23 -6.53 -18.84
C LEU A 228 -6.42 -6.87 -20.09
N LEU A 229 -7.05 -7.47 -21.11
CA LEU A 229 -6.38 -7.83 -22.38
C LEU A 229 -5.81 -6.60 -23.10
N GLN A 230 -6.60 -5.53 -23.20
CA GLN A 230 -6.17 -4.29 -23.82
C GLN A 230 -4.94 -3.71 -23.11
N ARG A 231 -4.91 -3.70 -21.77
CA ARG A 231 -3.78 -3.18 -20.98
C ARG A 231 -2.56 -4.10 -20.96
N ARG A 232 -2.74 -5.37 -21.34
CA ARG A 232 -1.66 -6.32 -21.64
C ARG A 232 -1.17 -6.22 -23.09
N GLY A 233 -1.70 -5.28 -23.88
CA GLY A 233 -1.31 -5.09 -25.27
C GLY A 233 -1.86 -6.16 -26.22
N PHE A 234 -2.79 -6.99 -25.76
CA PHE A 234 -3.47 -7.96 -26.60
C PHE A 234 -4.53 -7.25 -27.44
N GLN A 235 -4.36 -7.26 -28.77
CA GLN A 235 -5.40 -6.77 -29.66
C GLN A 235 -6.58 -7.75 -29.61
N ILE A 236 -7.81 -7.24 -29.60
CA ILE A 236 -9.03 -8.05 -29.52
C ILE A 236 -9.72 -8.08 -30.90
N PRO A 237 -9.09 -8.56 -31.99
CA PRO A 237 -9.82 -8.71 -33.23
C PRO A 237 -10.74 -9.93 -33.12
N HIS A 238 -12.04 -9.70 -33.31
CA HIS A 238 -13.06 -10.73 -33.53
C HIS A 238 -13.42 -11.66 -32.37
N VAL A 239 -13.05 -11.34 -31.12
CA VAL A 239 -13.50 -12.13 -29.97
C VAL A 239 -14.96 -11.80 -29.64
N THR A 240 -15.88 -12.68 -30.06
CA THR A 240 -17.33 -12.55 -29.83
C THR A 240 -17.77 -13.24 -28.54
N GLU A 241 -17.13 -14.34 -28.16
CA GLU A 241 -17.52 -15.14 -27.01
C GLU A 241 -16.71 -14.84 -25.74
N LYS A 242 -17.33 -15.04 -24.57
CA LYS A 242 -16.67 -14.84 -23.27
C LYS A 242 -15.59 -15.90 -23.01
N SER A 243 -15.80 -17.12 -23.49
CA SER A 243 -14.85 -18.26 -23.43
C SER A 243 -13.51 -17.89 -24.04
N ASP A 244 -13.53 -17.32 -25.25
CA ASP A 244 -12.34 -16.87 -25.98
C ASP A 244 -11.58 -15.78 -25.22
N LEU A 245 -12.30 -14.82 -24.62
CA LEU A 245 -11.66 -13.79 -23.78
C LEU A 245 -10.97 -14.40 -22.55
N LEU A 246 -11.58 -15.41 -21.93
CA LEU A 246 -10.99 -16.11 -20.80
C LEU A 246 -9.77 -16.95 -21.21
N CYS A 247 -9.81 -17.58 -22.39
CA CYS A 247 -8.66 -18.30 -22.96
C CYS A 247 -7.49 -17.34 -23.21
N ALA A 248 -7.74 -16.23 -23.90
CA ALA A 248 -6.74 -15.20 -24.15
C ALA A 248 -6.18 -14.61 -22.85
N LEU A 249 -7.00 -14.43 -21.81
CA LEU A 249 -6.52 -13.97 -20.50
C LEU A 249 -5.58 -14.96 -19.82
N HIS A 250 -5.83 -16.26 -20.00
CA HIS A 250 -4.99 -17.31 -19.46
C HIS A 250 -3.65 -17.38 -20.21
N GLU A 251 -3.67 -17.26 -21.54
CA GLU A 251 -2.47 -17.26 -22.38
C GLU A 251 -1.59 -16.02 -22.16
N THR A 252 -2.22 -14.86 -21.94
CA THR A 252 -1.51 -13.58 -21.72
C THR A 252 -1.15 -13.34 -20.25
N ASN A 253 -1.31 -14.34 -19.39
CA ASN A 253 -1.14 -14.16 -17.95
C ASN A 253 0.33 -13.84 -17.61
N PRO A 254 0.64 -12.61 -17.17
CA PRO A 254 2.02 -12.21 -17.02
C PRO A 254 2.62 -12.87 -15.78
N HIS A 255 3.87 -13.28 -15.92
CA HIS A 255 4.63 -13.76 -14.79
C HIS A 255 4.97 -12.59 -13.87
N VAL A 256 4.45 -12.59 -12.64
CA VAL A 256 4.86 -11.64 -11.59
C VAL A 256 5.91 -12.32 -10.71
N PRO A 257 7.20 -11.90 -10.79
CA PRO A 257 8.25 -12.46 -9.95
C PRO A 257 7.90 -12.35 -8.47
N GLY A 258 8.04 -13.45 -7.74
CA GLY A 258 7.72 -13.51 -6.31
C GLY A 258 6.26 -13.82 -5.98
N ALA A 259 5.36 -13.90 -6.98
CA ALA A 259 4.01 -14.41 -6.75
C ALA A 259 4.06 -15.91 -6.38
N ARG A 260 3.44 -16.27 -5.26
CA ARG A 260 3.34 -17.66 -4.78
C ARG A 260 2.15 -18.35 -5.44
N ARG A 261 2.25 -19.66 -5.72
CA ARG A 261 1.13 -20.46 -6.26
C ARG A 261 -0.18 -20.30 -5.47
N GLY A 262 -0.11 -20.09 -4.15
CA GLY A 262 -1.29 -19.87 -3.31
C GLY A 262 -2.06 -18.57 -3.58
N MET A 263 -1.48 -17.58 -4.26
CA MET A 263 -2.17 -16.32 -4.58
C MET A 263 -3.31 -16.52 -5.59
N ALA A 264 -3.20 -17.53 -6.47
CA ALA A 264 -4.26 -17.93 -7.38
C ALA A 264 -5.46 -18.59 -6.68
N MET A 265 -5.35 -18.91 -5.38
CA MET A 265 -6.44 -19.51 -4.60
C MET A 265 -7.32 -18.46 -3.90
N ILE A 266 -6.97 -17.17 -3.96
CA ILE A 266 -7.74 -16.10 -3.31
C ILE A 266 -9.06 -15.92 -4.08
N PRO A 267 -10.25 -16.17 -3.47
CA PRO A 267 -11.52 -16.20 -4.19
C PRO A 267 -12.10 -14.80 -4.51
N SER A 268 -11.51 -13.72 -3.98
CA SER A 268 -11.91 -12.34 -4.31
C SER A 268 -10.98 -11.74 -5.36
N LYS A 269 -11.57 -11.16 -6.41
CA LYS A 269 -10.80 -10.51 -7.50
C LYS A 269 -10.09 -9.25 -7.00
N TRP A 270 -10.73 -8.44 -6.16
CA TRP A 270 -10.11 -7.21 -5.64
C TRP A 270 -9.05 -7.51 -4.58
N LYS A 271 -9.26 -8.50 -3.71
CA LYS A 271 -8.24 -8.96 -2.78
C LYS A 271 -7.03 -9.52 -3.53
N ARG A 272 -7.27 -10.32 -4.57
CA ARG A 272 -6.20 -10.86 -5.42
C ARG A 272 -5.46 -9.74 -6.17
N CYS A 273 -6.21 -8.76 -6.68
CA CYS A 273 -5.69 -7.56 -7.32
C CYS A 273 -4.75 -6.77 -6.41
N TYR A 274 -5.18 -6.49 -5.17
CA TYR A 274 -4.37 -5.81 -4.16
C TYR A 274 -3.04 -6.55 -3.93
N VAL A 275 -3.13 -7.87 -3.75
CA VAL A 275 -1.98 -8.72 -3.43
C VAL A 275 -0.98 -8.78 -4.58
N TYR A 276 -1.42 -8.91 -5.85
CA TYR A 276 -0.50 -8.85 -6.99
C TYR A 276 0.14 -7.47 -7.18
N ALA A 277 -0.62 -6.39 -7.01
CA ALA A 277 -0.09 -5.03 -7.12
C ALA A 277 0.97 -4.74 -6.05
N GLU A 278 0.76 -5.19 -4.81
CA GLU A 278 1.74 -5.04 -3.74
C GLU A 278 3.04 -5.85 -4.00
N VAL A 279 2.94 -7.05 -4.59
CA VAL A 279 4.12 -7.81 -5.01
C VAL A 279 4.87 -7.09 -6.13
N ASP A 280 4.16 -6.62 -7.15
CA ASP A 280 4.75 -5.88 -8.27
C ASP A 280 5.38 -4.55 -7.83
N SER A 281 4.81 -3.87 -6.83
CA SER A 281 5.38 -2.63 -6.28
C SER A 281 6.79 -2.78 -5.70
N ARG A 282 7.23 -4.02 -5.47
CA ARG A 282 8.56 -4.38 -4.95
C ARG A 282 9.46 -5.00 -6.02
N ARG A 283 8.98 -5.11 -7.26
CA ARG A 283 9.73 -5.65 -8.37
C ARG A 283 10.96 -4.79 -8.64
N GLN A 284 12.10 -5.44 -8.85
CA GLN A 284 13.41 -4.81 -9.09
C GLN A 284 13.84 -4.84 -10.56
N HIS A 285 12.97 -5.34 -11.43
CA HIS A 285 13.25 -5.61 -12.83
C HIS A 285 12.17 -4.97 -13.71
N ILE A 286 12.58 -4.04 -14.57
CA ILE A 286 11.70 -3.44 -15.58
C ILE A 286 11.68 -4.30 -16.84
N THR A 287 10.58 -4.35 -17.59
CA THR A 287 10.56 -5.00 -18.91
C THR A 287 10.74 -3.98 -20.04
N GLU A 288 11.17 -4.45 -21.22
CA GLU A 288 11.32 -3.59 -22.40
C GLU A 288 10.01 -2.91 -22.80
N GLU A 289 8.89 -3.60 -22.62
CA GLU A 289 7.56 -3.04 -22.88
C GLU A 289 7.24 -1.89 -21.93
N GLU A 290 7.70 -1.95 -20.68
CA GLU A 290 7.51 -0.88 -19.71
C GLU A 290 8.43 0.31 -20.01
N VAL A 291 9.68 0.05 -20.37
CA VAL A 291 10.61 1.08 -20.86
C VAL A 291 9.99 1.84 -22.03
N ALA A 292 9.38 1.13 -22.97
CA ALA A 292 8.76 1.72 -24.15
C ALA A 292 7.36 2.31 -23.91
N HIS A 293 6.67 1.89 -22.86
CA HIS A 293 5.35 2.41 -22.51
C HIS A 293 5.43 3.79 -21.88
N PHE A 294 6.33 3.96 -20.91
CA PHE A 294 6.42 5.20 -20.15
C PHE A 294 7.04 6.33 -20.97
N ARG A 295 6.66 7.56 -20.58
CA ARG A 295 7.48 8.73 -20.86
C ARG A 295 8.45 8.93 -19.70
N TRP A 296 9.57 9.56 -19.96
CA TRP A 296 10.67 9.61 -19.01
C TRP A 296 11.11 11.04 -18.77
N GLN A 297 10.92 11.53 -17.55
CA GLN A 297 11.43 12.81 -17.12
C GLN A 297 12.92 12.67 -16.81
N LEU A 298 13.77 13.33 -17.60
CA LEU A 298 15.19 13.45 -17.32
C LEU A 298 15.39 14.37 -16.12
N VAL A 299 16.17 13.95 -15.13
CA VAL A 299 16.54 14.70 -13.94
C VAL A 299 18.07 14.75 -13.87
N TYR A 300 18.63 15.95 -13.86
CA TYR A 300 20.07 16.17 -13.81
C TYR A 300 20.44 16.89 -12.51
N HIS A 301 21.31 16.29 -11.69
CA HIS A 301 21.67 16.77 -10.34
C HIS A 301 20.44 17.14 -9.50
N GLY A 302 19.42 16.27 -9.52
CA GLY A 302 18.16 16.47 -8.79
C GLY A 302 17.20 17.52 -9.39
N ARG A 303 17.53 18.12 -10.54
CA ARG A 303 16.67 19.10 -11.22
C ARG A 303 16.02 18.50 -12.47
N PRO A 304 14.69 18.55 -12.60
CA PRO A 304 14.02 18.13 -13.84
C PRO A 304 14.49 18.95 -15.04
N SER A 305 14.78 18.26 -16.14
CA SER A 305 15.11 18.88 -17.43
C SER A 305 13.90 19.61 -18.01
N SER A 306 14.14 20.82 -18.53
CA SER A 306 13.14 21.66 -19.19
C SER A 306 12.79 21.19 -20.61
N MET A 307 13.53 20.23 -21.17
CA MET A 307 13.36 19.79 -22.55
C MET A 307 12.19 18.81 -22.76
N GLY A 308 11.26 18.72 -21.80
CA GLY A 308 10.12 17.80 -21.85
C GLY A 308 10.48 16.33 -21.63
N LEU A 309 9.51 15.46 -21.87
CA LEU A 309 9.62 14.03 -21.59
C LEU A 309 10.34 13.27 -22.72
N ARG A 310 11.02 12.19 -22.35
CA ARG A 310 11.74 11.27 -23.25
C ARG A 310 10.93 10.03 -23.53
N HIS A 311 11.24 9.36 -24.63
CA HIS A 311 10.58 8.12 -25.01
C HIS A 311 11.56 7.16 -25.66
N PHE A 312 11.64 5.98 -25.07
CA PHE A 312 12.42 4.86 -25.58
C PHE A 312 11.50 4.04 -26.48
N GLN A 313 11.88 3.82 -27.74
CA GLN A 313 11.05 3.08 -28.69
C GLN A 313 11.22 1.57 -28.49
N LYS A 314 10.16 0.79 -28.74
CA LYS A 314 10.15 -0.68 -28.58
C LYS A 314 11.21 -1.41 -29.44
N ASN A 315 11.69 -0.79 -30.50
CA ASN A 315 12.77 -1.30 -31.37
C ASN A 315 14.18 -1.11 -30.78
N GLY A 316 14.32 -0.65 -29.53
CA GLY A 316 15.61 -0.40 -28.90
C GLY A 316 16.24 0.94 -29.28
N VAL A 317 15.50 1.85 -29.92
CA VAL A 317 15.99 3.17 -30.33
C VAL A 317 15.55 4.27 -29.37
N PHE A 318 16.44 5.22 -29.10
CA PHE A 318 16.17 6.46 -28.38
C PHE A 318 16.65 7.65 -29.23
N VAL A 319 15.77 8.61 -29.47
CA VAL A 319 16.12 9.85 -30.19
C VAL A 319 16.34 10.96 -29.18
N SER A 320 17.61 11.26 -28.93
CA SER A 320 18.02 12.35 -28.05
C SER A 320 18.06 13.68 -28.82
N PRO A 321 17.52 14.77 -28.26
CA PRO A 321 17.70 16.11 -28.84
C PRO A 321 19.17 16.56 -28.99
N HIS A 322 20.10 15.96 -28.24
CA HIS A 322 21.52 16.35 -28.24
C HIS A 322 22.44 15.34 -28.92
N PHE A 323 22.14 14.05 -28.78
CA PHE A 323 23.02 12.97 -29.24
C PHE A 323 22.52 12.32 -30.54
N GLY A 324 21.38 12.77 -31.06
CA GLY A 324 20.73 12.11 -32.18
C GLY A 324 20.18 10.74 -31.79
N GLU A 325 20.22 9.81 -32.73
CA GLU A 325 19.75 8.45 -32.53
C GLU A 325 20.80 7.61 -31.76
N THR A 326 20.36 6.96 -30.69
CA THR A 326 21.18 6.01 -29.93
C THR A 326 20.38 4.75 -29.61
N ARG A 327 21.09 3.64 -29.35
CA ARG A 327 20.48 2.36 -29.00
C ARG A 327 20.45 2.16 -27.49
N TRP A 328 19.40 1.51 -27.02
CA TRP A 328 19.25 1.09 -25.64
C TRP A 328 18.92 -0.41 -25.55
N SER A 329 19.25 -1.02 -24.42
CA SER A 329 18.90 -2.40 -24.09
C SER A 329 18.83 -2.60 -22.58
N LEU A 330 18.18 -3.69 -22.15
CA LEU A 330 18.15 -4.10 -20.74
C LEU A 330 19.16 -5.23 -20.49
N LEU A 331 19.91 -5.13 -19.40
CA LEU A 331 20.85 -6.16 -18.95
C LEU A 331 20.31 -6.81 -17.67
N HIS A 332 20.74 -8.06 -17.42
CA HIS A 332 20.40 -8.83 -16.21
C HIS A 332 18.88 -8.85 -15.92
N GLY A 333 18.10 -9.17 -16.95
CA GLY A 333 16.64 -9.28 -16.85
C GLY A 333 15.94 -7.97 -16.51
N GLY A 334 16.52 -6.81 -16.80
CA GLY A 334 15.91 -5.50 -16.52
C GLY A 334 16.36 -4.82 -15.23
N THR A 335 17.42 -5.33 -14.60
CA THR A 335 18.02 -4.69 -13.42
C THR A 335 18.89 -3.48 -13.80
N TRP A 336 19.43 -3.51 -15.02
CA TRP A 336 20.32 -2.50 -15.55
C TRP A 336 19.83 -2.06 -16.93
N PHE A 337 19.94 -0.78 -17.19
CA PHE A 337 19.61 -0.14 -18.46
C PHE A 337 20.90 0.34 -19.11
N MET A 338 21.15 -0.07 -20.34
CA MET A 338 22.34 0.32 -21.10
C MET A 338 21.94 1.16 -22.29
N MET A 339 22.61 2.30 -22.48
CA MET A 339 22.49 3.16 -23.65
C MET A 339 23.86 3.30 -24.29
N GLN A 340 23.94 3.26 -25.62
CA GLN A 340 25.22 3.26 -26.32
C GLN A 340 26.04 4.52 -25.97
N GLY A 341 27.27 4.30 -25.50
CA GLY A 341 28.20 5.37 -25.09
C GLY A 341 28.05 5.83 -23.64
N ILE A 342 27.20 5.20 -22.84
CA ILE A 342 26.99 5.52 -21.42
C ILE A 342 27.12 4.24 -20.58
N ASP A 343 27.72 4.38 -19.40
CA ASP A 343 27.84 3.27 -18.45
C ASP A 343 26.46 2.72 -18.04
N PRO A 344 26.32 1.40 -17.80
CA PRO A 344 25.05 0.82 -17.39
C PRO A 344 24.45 1.50 -16.17
N LEU A 345 23.19 1.92 -16.31
CA LEU A 345 22.43 2.62 -15.29
C LEU A 345 21.55 1.65 -14.52
N LYS A 346 21.62 1.69 -13.19
CA LYS A 346 20.80 0.83 -12.33
C LYS A 346 19.32 1.22 -12.43
N VAL A 347 18.45 0.22 -12.56
CA VAL A 347 17.00 0.42 -12.53
C VAL A 347 16.48 0.16 -11.12
N SER A 348 15.59 1.02 -10.64
CA SER A 348 14.91 0.84 -9.35
C SER A 348 13.45 1.28 -9.40
N ARG A 349 12.65 0.78 -8.46
CA ARG A 349 11.24 1.16 -8.31
C ARG A 349 11.13 2.35 -7.36
N ASN A 350 10.33 3.35 -7.72
CA ASN A 350 9.97 4.42 -6.80
C ASN A 350 8.82 3.92 -5.89
N LEU A 351 9.05 3.86 -4.57
CA LEU A 351 8.09 3.32 -3.61
C LEU A 351 6.87 4.24 -3.40
N ASP A 352 7.03 5.54 -3.65
CA ASP A 352 6.01 6.55 -3.39
C ASP A 352 4.97 6.61 -4.50
N ASN A 353 5.35 6.40 -5.76
CA ASN A 353 4.42 6.44 -6.90
C ASN A 353 4.39 5.15 -7.73
N TRP A 354 5.14 4.10 -7.35
CA TRP A 354 5.27 2.86 -8.12
C TRP A 354 5.73 3.07 -9.57
N GLY A 355 6.42 4.18 -9.83
CA GLY A 355 7.15 4.41 -11.07
C GLY A 355 8.49 3.67 -11.08
N TRP A 356 9.21 3.84 -12.16
CA TRP A 356 10.57 3.37 -12.36
C TRP A 356 11.54 4.55 -12.39
N VAL A 357 12.75 4.31 -11.88
CA VAL A 357 13.88 5.24 -11.96
C VAL A 357 15.04 4.50 -12.61
N ILE A 358 15.56 5.04 -13.71
CA ILE A 358 16.78 4.56 -14.36
C ILE A 358 17.92 5.50 -13.96
N GLY A 359 19.04 4.93 -13.51
CA GLY A 359 20.21 5.70 -13.06
C GLY A 359 20.08 6.22 -11.63
N ALA A 360 19.27 5.56 -10.79
CA ALA A 360 19.11 5.95 -9.39
C ALA A 360 20.47 6.07 -8.69
N GLU A 361 20.65 7.12 -7.88
CA GLU A 361 21.90 7.44 -7.16
C GLU A 361 23.05 7.93 -8.07
N THR A 362 22.75 8.33 -9.31
CA THR A 362 23.70 8.98 -10.22
C THR A 362 23.35 10.46 -10.42
N SER A 363 24.20 11.20 -11.13
CA SER A 363 23.90 12.59 -11.50
C SER A 363 22.77 12.72 -12.53
N THR A 364 22.44 11.64 -13.24
CA THR A 364 21.52 11.64 -14.37
C THR A 364 20.49 10.52 -14.19
N GLU A 365 19.27 10.90 -13.85
CA GLU A 365 18.18 9.96 -13.60
C GLU A 365 17.07 10.12 -14.64
N TYR A 366 16.41 9.03 -15.00
CA TYR A 366 15.19 9.06 -15.78
C TYR A 366 14.05 8.53 -14.91
N HIS A 367 13.07 9.38 -14.63
CA HIS A 367 11.90 9.04 -13.83
C HIS A 367 10.73 8.75 -14.77
N SER A 368 10.10 7.59 -14.65
CA SER A 368 8.91 7.30 -15.44
C SER A 368 7.79 8.28 -15.10
N ALA A 369 7.01 8.63 -16.11
CA ALA A 369 5.84 9.46 -16.05
C ALA A 369 4.76 8.84 -16.94
N GLU A 370 3.51 8.88 -16.46
CA GLU A 370 2.38 8.51 -17.30
C GLU A 370 2.11 9.62 -18.31
N VAL A 371 1.77 9.23 -19.54
CA VAL A 371 1.13 10.17 -20.46
C VAL A 371 -0.28 10.33 -19.95
N GLU A 372 -0.63 11.52 -19.45
CA GLU A 372 -2.04 11.86 -19.30
C GLU A 372 -2.68 11.69 -20.67
N GLN A 373 -3.47 10.63 -20.83
CA GLN A 373 -4.28 10.46 -22.02
C GLN A 373 -5.29 11.61 -21.94
N HIS A 374 -5.04 12.70 -22.66
CA HIS A 374 -6.05 13.73 -22.91
C HIS A 374 -7.16 13.06 -23.74
N THR A 375 -8.08 12.40 -23.03
CA THR A 375 -9.30 11.80 -23.57
C THR A 375 -10.43 12.81 -23.58
#